data_AF-A0A2D4S8K5-F1
#
_entry.id   AF-A0A2D4S8K5-F1
#
_cell.length_a   1.000
_cell.length_b   1.000
_cell.length_c   1.000
_cell.angle_alpha   90.00
_cell.angle_beta   90.00
_cell.angle_gamma   90.00
#
_symmetry.space_group_name_H-M   'P 1'
#
loop_
_entity.id
_entity.type
_entity.pdbx_description
1 polymer ?
#
loop_
_entity_poly.entity_id
_entity_poly.type
_entity_poly.pdbx_seq_one_letter_code
_entity_poly.pdbx_strand_id
1 'polypeptide(L)'
;MAWRLKVPTFHKPMRVCITHLRHAQRGGAERYLNYLAKGLCLRGHEVTVLCRTHGSPPHPNVKFETLRGLSLGSGFRHASFARASARYLSRYED
;
A
#
# COMPACT_ATOMS: atom_id res chain seq x y z
N MET A 1 -11.27 14.92 -31.11
CA MET A 1 -11.04 13.46 -30.92
C MET A 1 -11.04 13.16 -29.42
N ALA A 2 -12.13 12.63 -28.89
CA ALA A 2 -12.25 12.26 -27.47
C ALA A 2 -12.19 10.74 -27.34
N TRP A 3 -11.03 10.19 -26.98
CA TRP A 3 -10.92 8.77 -26.63
C TRP A 3 -11.45 8.57 -25.22
N ARG A 4 -12.74 8.30 -25.11
CA ARG A 4 -13.33 7.83 -23.86
C ARG A 4 -13.02 6.34 -23.75
N LEU A 5 -11.87 6.02 -23.13
CA LEU A 5 -11.58 4.66 -22.70
C LEU A 5 -12.73 4.19 -21.81
N LYS A 6 -13.59 3.30 -22.33
CA LYS A 6 -14.52 2.50 -21.51
C LYS A 6 -13.65 1.54 -20.72
N VAL A 7 -13.13 1.99 -19.59
CA VAL A 7 -12.55 1.10 -18.58
C VAL A 7 -13.69 0.19 -18.11
N PRO A 8 -13.62 -1.14 -18.28
CA PRO A 8 -14.70 -2.02 -17.83
C PRO A 8 -14.81 -1.90 -16.30
N THR A 9 -15.93 -1.38 -15.81
CA THR A 9 -16.17 -1.04 -14.39
C THR A 9 -16.86 -2.17 -13.61
N PHE A 10 -16.51 -3.42 -13.85
CA PHE A 10 -16.99 -4.52 -13.01
C PHE A 10 -15.81 -5.38 -12.58
N HIS A 11 -15.11 -4.89 -11.56
CA HIS A 11 -14.22 -5.69 -10.75
C HIS A 11 -14.92 -5.87 -9.41
N LYS A 12 -14.97 -7.10 -8.89
CA LYS A 12 -15.43 -7.34 -7.51
C LYS A 12 -14.59 -6.43 -6.58
N PRO A 13 -15.19 -5.71 -5.62
CA PRO A 13 -14.43 -4.98 -4.61
C PRO A 13 -13.45 -5.93 -3.91
N MET A 14 -12.21 -5.48 -3.75
CA MET A 14 -11.13 -6.28 -3.16
C MET A 14 -10.49 -5.52 -2.02
N ARG A 15 -9.91 -6.26 -1.09
CA ARG A 15 -9.02 -5.74 -0.05
C ARG A 15 -7.59 -5.91 -0.56
N VAL A 16 -6.94 -4.79 -0.85
CA VAL A 16 -5.59 -4.76 -1.43
C VAL A 16 -4.62 -4.22 -0.39
N CYS A 17 -3.59 -5.01 -0.09
CA CYS A 17 -2.52 -4.60 0.78
C CYS A 17 -1.26 -4.33 -0.03
N ILE A 18 -0.74 -3.09 0.00
CA ILE A 18 0.51 -2.70 -0.65
C ILE A 18 1.59 -2.58 0.40
N THR A 19 2.71 -3.29 0.25
CA THR A 19 3.83 -3.22 1.17
C THR A 19 4.88 -2.22 0.68
N HIS A 20 5.28 -1.28 1.54
CA HIS A 20 6.37 -0.36 1.24
C HIS A 20 7.05 0.10 2.53
N LEU A 21 8.35 -0.14 2.64
CA LEU A 21 9.06 0.04 3.91
C LEU A 21 8.96 1.46 4.49
N ARG A 22 9.05 2.48 3.62
CA ARG A 22 9.01 3.90 3.99
C ARG A 22 8.15 4.68 3.00
N HIS A 23 6.88 4.88 3.31
CA HIS A 23 6.01 5.68 2.47
C HIS A 23 6.34 7.18 2.58
N ALA A 24 6.52 7.85 1.45
CA ALA A 24 6.67 9.30 1.35
C ALA A 24 5.74 9.88 0.28
N GLN A 25 5.42 11.17 0.36
CA GLN A 25 4.63 11.82 -0.69
C GLN A 25 5.40 12.00 -2.01
N ARG A 26 6.73 12.08 -1.92
CA ARG A 26 7.62 12.35 -3.06
C ARG A 26 8.76 11.34 -3.05
N GLY A 27 9.11 10.86 -4.24
CA GLY A 27 10.14 9.86 -4.46
C GLY A 27 9.85 9.07 -5.74
N GLY A 28 10.83 8.29 -6.22
CA GLY A 28 10.71 7.55 -7.47
C GLY A 28 9.66 6.44 -7.37
N ALA A 29 9.86 5.49 -6.47
CA ALA A 29 8.95 4.38 -6.24
C ALA A 29 7.64 4.84 -5.57
N GLU A 30 7.72 5.82 -4.68
CA GLU A 30 6.61 6.35 -3.91
C GLU A 30 5.54 6.99 -4.81
N ARG A 31 5.96 7.64 -5.90
CA ARG A 31 5.03 8.21 -6.89
C ARG A 31 4.15 7.13 -7.51
N TYR A 32 4.74 6.00 -7.92
CA TYR A 32 3.98 4.90 -8.51
C TYR A 32 3.04 4.26 -7.49
N LEU A 33 3.52 4.04 -6.26
CA LEU A 33 2.68 3.55 -5.17
C LEU A 33 1.47 4.47 -4.93
N ASN A 34 1.70 5.78 -4.89
CA ASN A 34 0.64 6.77 -4.67
C ASN A 34 -0.41 6.74 -5.78
N TYR A 35 0.01 6.67 -7.04
CA TYR A 35 -0.91 6.56 -8.17
C TYR A 35 -1.66 5.24 -8.19
N LEU A 36 -0.99 4.13 -7.88
CA LEU A 36 -1.62 2.81 -7.79
C LEU A 36 -2.68 2.79 -6.67
N ALA A 37 -2.31 3.19 -5.46
CA ALA A 37 -3.22 3.19 -4.31
C ALA A 37 -4.45 4.08 -4.56
N LYS A 38 -4.24 5.30 -5.07
CA LYS A 38 -5.33 6.19 -5.46
C LYS A 38 -6.21 5.57 -6.55
N GLY A 39 -5.60 4.99 -7.58
CA GLY A 39 -6.31 4.38 -8.70
C GLY A 39 -7.15 3.17 -8.30
N LEU A 40 -6.70 2.40 -7.31
CA LEU A 40 -7.44 1.28 -6.73
C LEU A 40 -8.62 1.77 -5.89
N CYS A 41 -8.42 2.78 -5.02
CA CYS A 41 -9.52 3.37 -4.25
C CYS A 41 -10.62 3.96 -5.14
N LEU A 42 -10.25 4.66 -6.22
CA LEU A 42 -11.22 5.22 -7.18
C LEU A 42 -12.03 4.14 -7.91
N ARG A 43 -11.51 2.90 -7.97
CA ARG A 43 -12.22 1.74 -8.53
C ARG A 43 -13.04 0.97 -7.50
N GLY A 44 -13.14 1.46 -6.26
CA GLY A 44 -13.92 0.85 -5.19
C GLY A 44 -13.19 -0.24 -4.41
N HIS A 45 -11.86 -0.37 -4.56
CA HIS A 45 -11.07 -1.28 -3.73
C HIS A 45 -10.74 -0.65 -2.37
N GLU A 46 -10.71 -1.48 -1.33
CA GLU A 46 -10.19 -1.09 -0.03
C GLU A 46 -8.67 -1.25 -0.03
N VAL A 47 -7.94 -0.14 0.12
CA VAL A 47 -6.47 -0.15 0.03
C VAL A 47 -5.86 0.15 1.38
N THR A 48 -4.96 -0.72 1.82
CA THR A 48 -4.10 -0.50 2.99
C THR A 48 -2.64 -0.51 2.56
N VAL A 49 -1.88 0.50 2.98
CA VAL A 49 -0.43 0.56 2.78
C VAL A 49 0.25 0.13 4.08
N LEU A 50 0.89 -1.03 4.05
CA LEU A 50 1.74 -1.54 5.11
C LEU A 50 3.12 -0.89 5.02
N CYS A 51 3.55 -0.21 6.07
CA CYS A 51 4.83 0.49 6.09
C CYS A 51 5.42 0.57 7.51
N ARG A 52 6.66 1.06 7.65
CA ARG A 52 7.20 1.42 8.98
C ARG A 52 7.04 2.90 9.32
N THR A 53 6.91 3.72 8.30
CA THR A 53 6.72 5.17 8.39
C THR A 53 5.92 5.59 7.17
N HIS A 54 5.02 6.56 7.34
CA HIS A 54 4.27 7.14 6.24
C HIS A 54 4.26 8.67 6.31
N GLY A 55 4.27 9.31 5.14
CA GLY A 55 3.80 10.67 4.96
C GLY A 55 2.28 10.77 4.86
N SER A 56 1.78 11.87 4.32
CA SER A 56 0.35 12.09 4.12
C SER A 56 -0.24 11.15 3.05
N PRO A 57 -1.47 10.66 3.25
CA PRO A 57 -2.14 9.75 2.32
C PRO A 57 -2.32 10.37 0.92
N PRO A 58 -2.19 9.59 -0.17
CA PRO A 58 -2.47 10.08 -1.53
C PRO A 58 -3.97 10.19 -1.85
N HIS A 59 -4.84 9.62 -1.02
CA HIS A 59 -6.30 9.64 -1.14
C HIS A 59 -6.94 9.38 0.24
N PRO A 60 -8.09 10.01 0.59
CA PRO A 60 -8.70 9.87 1.92
C PRO A 60 -9.08 8.42 2.30
N ASN A 61 -9.38 7.58 1.31
CA ASN A 61 -9.73 6.17 1.53
C ASN A 61 -8.52 5.22 1.60
N VAL A 62 -7.29 5.73 1.47
CA VAL A 62 -6.07 4.91 1.63
C VAL A 62 -5.74 4.85 3.11
N LYS A 63 -5.79 3.64 3.67
CA LYS A 63 -5.42 3.37 5.06
C LYS A 63 -3.93 3.08 5.15
N PHE A 64 -3.32 3.40 6.30
CA PHE A 64 -1.94 3.04 6.60
C PHE A 64 -1.91 2.13 7.80
N GLU A 65 -1.17 1.04 7.68
CA GLU A 65 -0.84 0.18 8.81
C GLU A 65 0.67 0.26 9.06
N THR A 66 1.04 0.75 10.24
CA THR A 66 2.44 0.99 10.60
C THR A 66 3.00 -0.15 11.44
N LEU A 67 3.85 -0.97 10.85
CA LEU A 67 4.55 -2.04 11.56
C LEU A 67 5.88 -1.54 12.10
N ARG A 68 5.93 -1.33 13.41
CA ARG A 68 7.18 -1.00 14.12
C ARG A 68 7.85 -2.29 14.57
N GLY A 69 9.04 -2.55 14.05
CA GLY A 69 9.91 -3.64 14.48
C GLY A 69 11.24 -3.10 14.98
N LEU A 70 11.80 -3.75 16.00
CA LEU A 70 13.19 -3.52 16.40
C LEU A 70 14.09 -3.90 15.21
N SER A 71 15.05 -3.04 14.88
CA SER A 71 16.05 -3.32 13.83
C SER A 71 17.43 -2.87 14.28
N LEU A 72 18.33 -3.82 14.52
CA LEU A 72 19.74 -3.58 14.88
C LEU A 72 20.61 -3.33 13.64
N GLY A 73 20.12 -2.50 12.70
CA GLY A 73 20.84 -2.17 11.46
C GLY A 73 19.98 -2.15 10.20
N SER A 74 20.59 -1.75 9.07
CA SER A 74 19.94 -1.63 7.76
C SER A 74 19.53 -2.98 7.15
N GLY A 75 20.36 -4.01 7.29
CA GLY A 75 20.08 -5.37 6.79
C GLY A 75 18.90 -6.02 7.52
N PHE A 76 18.93 -5.99 8.86
CA PHE A 76 17.84 -6.53 9.69
C PHE A 76 16.51 -5.80 9.52
N ARG A 77 16.52 -4.56 9.01
CA ARG A 77 15.32 -3.76 8.81
C ARG A 77 14.33 -4.40 7.85
N HIS A 78 14.82 -4.93 6.74
CA HIS A 78 13.96 -5.56 5.73
C HIS A 78 13.44 -6.91 6.21
N ALA A 79 14.31 -7.73 6.82
CA ALA A 79 13.89 -9.01 7.39
C ALA A 79 12.86 -8.85 8.53
N SER A 80 13.10 -7.91 9.45
CA SER A 80 12.17 -7.56 10.52
C SER A 80 10.82 -7.09 9.98
N PHE A 81 10.82 -6.22 8.97
CA PHE A 81 9.60 -5.75 8.32
C PHE A 81 8.86 -6.86 7.56
N ALA A 82 9.58 -7.71 6.82
CA ALA A 82 8.99 -8.83 6.10
C ALA A 82 8.31 -9.81 7.07
N ARG A 83 8.98 -10.15 8.18
CA ARG A 83 8.41 -11.02 9.22
C ARG A 83 7.19 -10.40 9.89
N ALA A 84 7.24 -9.10 10.20
CA ALA A 84 6.08 -8.39 10.74
C ALA A 84 4.91 -8.35 9.74
N SER A 85 5.21 -8.14 8.45
CA SER A 85 4.21 -8.13 7.38
C SER A 85 3.56 -9.50 7.22
N ALA A 86 4.34 -10.58 7.22
CA ALA A 86 3.81 -11.95 7.17
C ALA A 86 2.87 -12.23 8.34
N ARG A 87 3.27 -11.86 9.57
CA ARG A 87 2.41 -12.00 10.77
C ARG A 87 1.13 -11.15 10.69
N TYR A 88 1.17 -10.00 10.02
CA TYR A 88 -0.02 -9.20 9.81
C TYR A 88 -0.95 -9.84 8.78
N LEU A 89 -0.38 -10.32 7.66
CA LEU A 89 -1.13 -10.93 6.56
C LEU A 89 -1.77 -12.26 6.96
N SER A 90 -1.13 -13.04 7.83
CA SER A 90 -1.68 -14.30 8.34
C SER A 90 -2.99 -14.14 9.14
N ARG A 91 -3.42 -12.91 9.44
CA ARG A 91 -4.75 -12.62 10.01
C ARG A 91 -5.88 -12.59 8.98
N TYR A 92 -5.52 -12.70 7.70
CA TYR A 92 -6.40 -12.61 6.55
C TYR A 92 -6.29 -13.82 5.62
N GLU A 93 -5.47 -14.81 5.99
CA GLU A 93 -5.40 -16.11 5.34
C GLU A 93 -6.38 -17.02 6.11
N ASP A 94 -7.63 -17.10 5.63
CA ASP A 94 -8.65 -18.07 6.08
C ASP A 94 -8.41 -19.45 5.43
#